data_AF-A0A1Y4BV00-F1
#
_entry.id   AF-A0A1Y4BV00-F1
#
_cell.length_a   1.000
_cell.length_b   1.000
_cell.length_c   1.000
_cell.angle_alpha   90.00
_cell.angle_beta   90.00
_cell.angle_gamma   90.00
#
_symmetry.space_group_name_H-M   'P 1'
#
loop_
_entity.id
_entity.type
_entity.pdbx_description
1 polymer ?
#
loop_
_entity_poly.entity_id
_entity_poly.type
_entity_poly.pdbx_seq_one_letter_code
_entity_poly.pdbx_strand_id
1 'polypeptide(L)'
;MHRVAVLSYSPDTRMRLCRQLGDHLARMGYFPCLEAPEELENFYYTMRTSPPDGVVLAMDGVAGLNAVEHLRRLSPDCAILWCSDLDFSLQAYRLRADYFVQGEWTEETLREGLSRWVERNKQRKKG
;
A
#
# COMPACT_ATOMS: atom_id res chain seq x y z
N MET A 1 17.18 -1.97 0.38
CA MET A 1 16.37 -0.91 -0.27
C MET A 1 14.92 -1.25 0.00
N HIS A 2 14.10 -0.30 0.47
CA HIS A 2 12.68 -0.62 0.75
C HIS A 2 11.90 -0.79 -0.56
N ARG A 3 10.95 -1.71 -0.59
CA ARG A 3 10.08 -2.03 -1.74
C ARG A 3 8.63 -1.66 -1.42
N VAL A 4 7.95 -1.01 -2.36
CA VAL A 4 6.53 -0.66 -2.23
C VAL A 4 5.78 -1.10 -3.47
N ALA A 5 4.76 -1.92 -3.29
CA ALA A 5 3.88 -2.31 -4.38
C ALA A 5 2.64 -1.42 -4.43
N VAL A 6 2.25 -0.99 -5.63
CA VAL A 6 1.01 -0.26 -5.89
C VAL A 6 0.04 -1.21 -6.58
N LEU A 7 -1.07 -1.51 -5.91
CA LEU A 7 -2.07 -2.47 -6.39
C LEU A 7 -3.35 -1.74 -6.78
N SER A 8 -3.75 -1.92 -8.04
CA SER A 8 -5.03 -1.49 -8.59
C SER A 8 -5.33 -2.33 -9.83
N TYR A 9 -6.61 -2.58 -10.12
CA TYR A 9 -6.99 -3.23 -11.38
C TYR A 9 -6.86 -2.30 -12.59
N SER A 10 -6.92 -0.98 -12.39
CA SER A 10 -6.73 0.00 -13.46
C SER A 10 -5.24 0.27 -13.68
N PRO A 11 -4.68 -0.05 -14.87
CA PRO A 11 -3.29 0.26 -15.18
C PRO A 11 -2.99 1.76 -15.09
N ASP A 12 -3.89 2.61 -15.56
CA ASP A 12 -3.76 4.06 -15.49
C ASP A 12 -3.70 4.57 -14.05
N THR A 13 -4.57 4.04 -13.17
CA THR A 13 -4.56 4.38 -11.75
C THR A 13 -3.29 3.91 -11.07
N ARG A 14 -2.83 2.68 -11.37
CA ARG A 14 -1.59 2.14 -10.83
C ARG A 14 -0.38 2.99 -11.23
N MET A 15 -0.26 3.37 -12.50
CA MET A 15 0.84 4.20 -13.00
C MET A 15 0.78 5.63 -12.45
N ARG A 16 -0.42 6.24 -12.38
CA ARG A 16 -0.62 7.56 -11.77
C ARG A 16 -0.19 7.57 -10.31
N LEU A 17 -0.64 6.58 -9.54
CA LEU A 17 -0.28 6.45 -8.13
C LEU A 17 1.23 6.24 -7.98
N CYS A 18 1.85 5.32 -8.72
CA CYS A 18 3.31 5.13 -8.68
C CYS A 18 4.08 6.44 -8.87
N ARG A 19 3.66 7.28 -9.84
CA ARG A 19 4.28 8.59 -10.06
C ARG A 19 4.09 9.51 -8.85
N GLN A 20 2.86 9.65 -8.36
CA GLN A 20 2.55 10.50 -7.20
C GLN A 20 3.29 10.05 -5.94
N LEU A 21 3.33 8.74 -5.67
CA LEU A 21 4.12 8.16 -4.59
C LEU A 21 5.60 8.52 -4.74
N GLY A 22 6.18 8.33 -5.92
CA GLY A 22 7.58 8.64 -6.20
C GLY A 22 7.90 10.11 -5.92
N ASP A 23 7.08 11.02 -6.44
CA ASP A 23 7.25 12.46 -6.26
C ASP A 23 7.13 12.87 -4.78
N HIS A 24 6.13 12.36 -4.05
CA HIS A 24 5.94 12.67 -2.63
C HIS A 24 7.05 12.09 -1.75
N LEU A 25 7.44 10.85 -1.96
CA LEU A 25 8.49 10.19 -1.19
C LEU A 25 9.85 10.87 -1.44
N ALA A 26 10.15 11.24 -2.68
CA ALA A 26 11.37 11.98 -3.02
C ALA A 26 11.44 13.34 -2.31
N ARG A 27 10.33 14.09 -2.22
CA ARG A 27 10.25 15.34 -1.45
C ARG A 27 10.52 15.14 0.05
N MET A 28 10.24 13.94 0.57
CA MET A 28 10.54 13.56 1.96
C MET A 28 11.96 12.94 2.13
N GLY A 29 12.77 12.89 1.07
CA GLY A 29 14.11 12.30 1.08
C GLY A 29 14.11 10.76 1.19
N TYR A 30 13.02 10.10 0.77
CA TYR A 30 12.84 8.67 0.87
C TYR A 30 12.66 8.04 -0.52
N PHE A 31 13.47 7.04 -0.86
CA PHE A 31 13.58 6.52 -2.23
C PHE A 31 13.45 4.98 -2.26
N PRO A 32 12.23 4.44 -2.13
CA PRO A 32 12.00 3.01 -2.25
C PRO A 32 11.95 2.59 -3.72
N CYS A 33 12.12 1.30 -3.97
CA CYS A 33 11.78 0.69 -5.24
C CYS A 33 10.25 0.58 -5.33
N LEU A 34 9.66 1.25 -6.31
CA LEU A 34 8.21 1.19 -6.57
C LEU A 34 7.92 0.09 -7.58
N GLU A 35 6.96 -0.76 -7.24
CA GLU A 35 6.52 -1.90 -8.06
C GLU A 35 5.06 -1.71 -8.45
N ALA A 36 4.75 -1.94 -9.73
CA ALA A 36 3.42 -1.80 -10.30
C ALA A 36 2.98 -3.14 -10.92
N PRO A 37 2.78 -4.20 -10.13
CA PRO A 37 2.50 -5.54 -10.66
C PRO A 37 1.23 -5.54 -11.51
N GLU A 38 1.33 -6.11 -12.71
CA GLU A 38 0.21 -6.29 -13.63
C GLU A 38 -0.62 -7.53 -13.28
N GLU A 39 0.07 -8.63 -12.94
CA GLU A 39 -0.55 -9.89 -12.54
C GLU A 39 -0.46 -10.12 -11.03
N LEU A 40 -1.61 -9.98 -10.34
CA LEU A 40 -1.68 -10.10 -8.89
C LEU A 40 -1.32 -11.50 -8.38
N GLU A 41 -1.64 -12.56 -9.12
CA GLU A 41 -1.32 -13.93 -8.70
C GLU A 41 0.19 -14.16 -8.61
N ASN A 42 0.93 -13.73 -9.64
CA ASN A 42 2.40 -13.80 -9.64
C ASN A 42 2.99 -12.91 -8.53
N PHE A 43 2.42 -11.72 -8.32
CA PHE A 43 2.80 -10.86 -7.20
C PHE A 43 2.61 -11.58 -5.84
N TYR A 44 1.46 -12.18 -5.57
CA TYR A 44 1.23 -12.93 -4.33
C TYR A 44 2.15 -14.14 -4.19
N TYR A 45 2.46 -14.82 -5.30
CA TYR A 45 3.42 -15.92 -5.30
C TYR A 45 4.81 -15.47 -4.86
N THR A 46 5.35 -14.41 -5.49
CA THR A 46 6.67 -13.84 -5.16
C THR A 46 6.72 -13.24 -3.75
N MET A 47 5.62 -12.71 -3.26
CA MET A 47 5.51 -12.13 -1.92
C MET A 47 5.77 -13.15 -0.80
N ARG A 48 5.53 -14.46 -1.05
CA ARG A 48 5.79 -15.52 -0.06
C ARG A 48 7.26 -15.67 0.30
N THR A 49 8.16 -15.36 -0.63
CA THR A 49 9.62 -15.47 -0.42
C THR A 49 10.29 -14.11 -0.29
N SER A 50 9.71 -13.07 -0.90
CA SER A 50 10.24 -11.71 -0.85
C SER A 50 9.11 -10.69 -0.74
N PRO A 51 8.52 -10.51 0.46
CA PRO A 51 7.45 -9.55 0.66
C PRO A 51 7.95 -8.11 0.52
N PRO A 52 7.13 -7.18 -0.04
CA PRO A 52 7.47 -5.77 -0.02
C PRO A 52 7.34 -5.20 1.40
N ASP A 53 8.03 -4.09 1.66
CA ASP A 53 7.93 -3.36 2.93
C ASP A 53 6.58 -2.65 3.09
N GLY A 54 5.92 -2.33 1.98
CA GLY A 54 4.60 -1.72 1.99
C GLY A 54 3.80 -1.98 0.71
N VAL A 55 2.49 -1.80 0.84
CA VAL A 55 1.52 -1.88 -0.25
C VAL A 55 0.62 -0.65 -0.19
N VAL A 56 0.42 -0.02 -1.34
CA VAL A 56 -0.62 1.01 -1.55
C VAL A 56 -1.71 0.40 -2.44
N LEU A 57 -2.90 0.26 -1.87
CA LEU A 57 -4.02 -0.44 -2.48
C LEU A 57 -5.12 0.55 -2.87
N ALA A 58 -5.51 0.53 -4.14
CA ALA A 58 -6.63 1.26 -4.71
C ALA A 58 -7.51 0.29 -5.50
N MET A 59 -8.32 -0.48 -4.77
CA MET A 59 -9.23 -1.50 -5.31
C MET A 59 -10.56 -1.38 -4.56
N ASP A 60 -11.64 -1.25 -5.31
CA ASP A 60 -12.96 -0.98 -4.76
C ASP A 60 -13.68 -2.23 -4.23
N GLY A 61 -14.64 -1.98 -3.35
CA GLY A 61 -15.55 -2.95 -2.76
C GLY A 61 -14.85 -4.17 -2.17
N VAL A 62 -15.47 -5.32 -2.38
CA VAL A 62 -15.02 -6.60 -1.80
C VAL A 62 -13.67 -7.04 -2.37
N ALA A 63 -13.29 -6.59 -3.57
CA ALA A 63 -11.99 -6.93 -4.14
C ALA A 63 -10.84 -6.32 -3.34
N GLY A 64 -10.99 -5.07 -2.89
CA GLY A 64 -10.03 -4.42 -1.99
C GLY A 64 -9.92 -5.15 -0.65
N LEU A 65 -11.07 -5.46 -0.03
CA LEU A 65 -11.08 -6.23 1.23
C LEU A 65 -10.36 -7.58 1.09
N ASN A 66 -10.70 -8.35 0.05
CA ASN A 66 -10.07 -9.65 -0.21
C ASN A 66 -8.55 -9.53 -0.40
N ALA A 67 -8.09 -8.48 -1.09
CA ALA A 67 -6.66 -8.22 -1.27
C ALA A 67 -5.98 -7.93 0.07
N VAL A 68 -6.55 -7.08 0.93
CA VAL A 68 -5.98 -6.78 2.26
C VAL A 68 -5.94 -8.02 3.15
N GLU A 69 -7.01 -8.82 3.18
CA GLU A 69 -7.05 -10.08 3.94
C GLU A 69 -5.95 -11.04 3.47
N HIS A 70 -5.78 -11.18 2.16
CA HIS A 70 -4.76 -12.03 1.57
C HIS A 70 -3.34 -11.52 1.88
N LEU A 71 -3.11 -10.22 1.72
CA LEU A 71 -1.84 -9.55 2.04
C LEU A 71 -1.45 -9.78 3.50
N ARG A 72 -2.38 -9.54 4.44
CA ARG A 72 -2.12 -9.69 5.87
C ARG A 72 -1.87 -11.13 6.27
N ARG A 73 -2.53 -12.10 5.61
CA ARG A 73 -2.27 -13.53 5.81
C ARG A 73 -0.88 -13.94 5.34
N LEU A 74 -0.44 -13.44 4.19
CA LEU A 74 0.85 -13.80 3.60
C LEU A 74 2.04 -13.07 4.24
N SER A 75 1.87 -11.81 4.61
CA SER A 75 2.91 -10.99 5.23
C SER A 75 2.31 -10.16 6.38
N PRO A 76 2.26 -10.72 7.61
CA PRO A 76 1.69 -10.05 8.77
C PRO A 76 2.32 -8.70 9.09
N ASP A 77 3.58 -8.49 8.69
CA ASP A 77 4.35 -7.28 8.97
C ASP A 77 4.34 -6.24 7.85
N CYS A 78 3.83 -6.58 6.65
CA CYS A 78 3.78 -5.65 5.52
C CYS A 78 2.93 -4.42 5.87
N ALA A 79 3.40 -3.22 5.50
CA ALA A 79 2.59 -2.02 5.67
C ALA A 79 1.48 -1.96 4.62
N ILE A 80 0.27 -1.56 5.00
CA ILE A 80 -0.88 -1.50 4.09
C ILE A 80 -1.53 -0.12 4.19
N LEU A 81 -1.43 0.66 3.10
CA LEU A 81 -2.22 1.87 2.88
C LEU A 81 -3.36 1.51 1.93
N TRP A 82 -4.61 1.71 2.33
CA TRP A 82 -5.77 1.22 1.59
C TRP A 82 -6.81 2.32 1.39
N CYS A 83 -7.28 2.50 0.14
CA CYS A 83 -8.49 3.26 -0.14
C CYS A 83 -9.56 2.37 -0.79
N SER A 84 -10.83 2.68 -0.55
CA SER A 84 -11.99 2.01 -1.16
C SER A 84 -13.18 2.94 -1.23
N ASP A 85 -13.97 2.85 -2.29
CA ASP A 85 -15.30 3.46 -2.42
C ASP A 85 -16.27 3.23 -1.22
N LEU A 86 -16.22 2.06 -0.58
CA LEU A 86 -17.03 1.70 0.59
C LEU A 86 -16.31 1.93 1.92
N ASP A 87 -17.08 2.12 2.99
CA ASP A 87 -16.53 2.22 4.34
C ASP A 87 -16.14 0.84 4.90
N PHE A 88 -14.84 0.56 4.88
CA PHE A 88 -14.23 -0.61 5.51
C PHE A 88 -13.41 -0.26 6.75
N SER A 89 -13.67 0.88 7.41
CA SER A 89 -12.86 1.36 8.54
C SER A 89 -12.72 0.33 9.66
N LEU A 90 -13.80 -0.42 9.97
CA LEU A 90 -13.77 -1.48 10.99
C LEU A 90 -12.89 -2.67 10.55
N GLN A 91 -12.99 -3.08 9.29
CA GLN A 91 -12.21 -4.17 8.72
C GLN A 91 -10.73 -3.76 8.62
N ALA A 92 -10.44 -2.54 8.17
CA ALA A 92 -9.11 -1.97 8.13
C ALA A 92 -8.47 -1.96 9.52
N TYR A 93 -9.22 -1.58 10.57
CA TYR A 93 -8.75 -1.68 11.95
C TYR A 93 -8.44 -3.12 12.37
N ARG A 94 -9.37 -4.06 12.12
CA ARG A 94 -9.19 -5.49 12.46
C ARG A 94 -8.00 -6.12 11.75
N LEU A 95 -7.79 -5.76 10.48
CA LEU A 95 -6.69 -6.22 9.64
C LEU A 95 -5.39 -5.42 9.86
N ARG A 96 -5.41 -4.45 10.79
CA ARG A 96 -4.28 -3.57 11.11
C ARG A 96 -3.71 -2.90 9.87
N ALA A 97 -4.56 -2.38 8.98
CA ALA A 97 -4.10 -1.47 7.95
C ALA A 97 -3.46 -0.24 8.60
N ASP A 98 -2.36 0.25 8.02
CA ASP A 98 -1.60 1.38 8.56
C ASP A 98 -2.32 2.71 8.32
N TYR A 99 -3.08 2.78 7.23
CA TYR A 99 -3.90 3.92 6.88
C TYR A 99 -5.06 3.46 6.00
N PHE A 100 -6.26 3.97 6.27
CA PHE A 100 -7.45 3.70 5.48
C PHE A 100 -8.16 4.99 5.11
N VAL A 101 -8.64 5.06 3.86
CA VAL A 101 -9.42 6.17 3.32
C VAL A 101 -10.67 5.61 2.67
N GLN A 102 -11.83 6.12 3.06
CA GLN A 102 -13.05 5.92 2.29
C GLN A 102 -13.05 6.91 1.11
N GLY A 103 -13.25 6.39 -0.10
CA GLY A 103 -13.12 7.10 -1.36
C GLY A 103 -11.80 6.80 -2.09
N GLU A 104 -11.45 7.68 -3.02
CA GLU A 104 -10.19 7.60 -3.76
C GLU A 104 -9.03 8.28 -3.03
N TRP A 105 -7.80 7.94 -3.41
CA TRP A 105 -6.62 8.68 -2.99
C TRP A 105 -6.68 10.13 -3.48
N THR A 106 -6.66 11.06 -2.53
CA THR A 106 -6.34 12.48 -2.78
C THR A 106 -4.85 12.72 -2.53
N GLU A 107 -4.31 13.85 -3.02
CA GLU A 107 -2.93 14.23 -2.72
C GLU A 107 -2.66 14.32 -1.22
N GLU A 108 -3.63 14.87 -0.47
CA GLU A 108 -3.54 15.03 0.98
C GLU A 108 -3.52 13.69 1.71
N THR A 109 -4.49 12.82 1.42
CA THR A 109 -4.61 11.52 2.08
C THR A 109 -3.44 10.60 1.73
N LEU A 110 -2.99 10.62 0.47
CA LEU A 110 -1.81 9.87 0.06
C LEU A 110 -0.56 10.37 0.79
N ARG A 111 -0.35 11.68 0.88
CA ARG A 111 0.77 12.28 1.63
C ARG A 111 0.74 11.90 3.11
N GLU A 112 -0.43 11.92 3.73
CA GLU A 112 -0.60 11.52 5.13
C GLU A 112 -0.25 10.05 5.34
N GLY A 113 -0.81 9.15 4.52
CA GLY A 113 -0.52 7.71 4.58
C GLY A 113 0.97 7.41 4.38
N LEU A 114 1.61 8.06 3.41
CA LEU A 114 3.05 7.92 3.16
C LEU A 114 3.90 8.43 4.31
N SER A 115 3.53 9.55 4.94
CA SER A 115 4.24 10.09 6.11
C SER A 115 4.23 9.09 7.28
N ARG A 116 3.06 8.51 7.59
CA ARG A 116 2.91 7.47 8.62
C ARG A 116 3.78 6.25 8.33
N TRP A 117 3.83 5.82 7.06
CA TRP A 117 4.67 4.70 6.64
C TRP A 117 6.17 5.00 6.79
N VAL A 118 6.63 6.18 6.37
CA VAL A 118 8.04 6.61 6.53
C VAL A 118 8.43 6.64 8.01
N GLU A 119 7.56 7.16 8.88
CA GLU A 119 7.78 7.17 10.32
C GLU A 119 7.88 5.76 10.90
N ARG A 120 6.95 4.86 10.52
CA ARG A 120 6.99 3.45 10.90
C ARG A 120 8.31 2.79 10.52
N ASN A 121 8.79 3.01 9.31
CA ASN A 121 10.05 2.43 8.84
C ASN A 121 11.29 3.01 9.53
N LYS A 122 11.26 4.29 9.92
CA LYS A 122 12.32 4.90 10.74
C LYS A 122 12.38 4.27 12.14
N GLN A 123 11.23 3.94 12.73
CA GLN A 123 11.17 3.29 14.04
C GLN A 123 11.67 1.85 14.00
N ARG A 124 11.31 1.08 12.95
CA ARG A 124 11.78 -0.31 12.76
C ARG A 124 13.31 -0.45 12.64
N LYS A 125 14.03 0.60 12.24
CA LYS A 125 15.51 0.58 12.14
C LYS A 125 16.22 0.85 13.48
N LYS A 126 15.50 1.31 14.50
CA LYS A 126 16.07 1.67 15.81
C LYS A 126 15.97 0.56 16.86
N GLY A 127 15.16 -0.47 16.62
CA GLY A 127 15.06 -1.66 17.47
C GLY A 127 15.78 -2.82 16.82
#